data_AF-G0W469-F1
#
_entry.id   AF-G0W469-F1
#
_cell.length_a   1.000
_cell.length_b   1.000
_cell.length_c   1.000
_cell.angle_alpha   90.00
_cell.angle_beta   90.00
_cell.angle_gamma   90.00
#
_symmetry.space_group_name_H-M   'P 1'
#
loop_
_entity.id
_entity.type
_entity.pdbx_description
1 polymer ?
#
loop_
_entity_poly.entity_id
_entity_poly.type
_entity_poly.pdbx_seq_one_letter_code
_entity_poly.pdbx_strand_id
1 'polypeptide(L)' 'MSPNLEESLSEYLIRELSKQGDLIEPDSQSKLLLACTYQELLKKIILRAAAIARLNHSAEVLPIHLERAMEEIMNK' A
#
# COMPACT_ATOMS: atom_id res chain seq x y z
N MET A 1 -16.09 -26.10 9.15
CA MET A 1 -16.03 -24.66 8.83
C MET A 1 -14.69 -24.17 9.30
N SER A 2 -13.73 -23.98 8.39
CA SER A 2 -12.40 -23.50 8.74
C SER A 2 -12.51 -22.01 9.14
N PRO A 3 -11.85 -21.58 10.22
CA PRO A 3 -11.86 -20.18 10.60
C PRO A 3 -11.20 -19.38 9.48
N ASN A 4 -11.86 -18.32 9.00
CA ASN A 4 -11.20 -17.28 8.22
C ASN A 4 -10.13 -16.68 9.13
N LEU A 5 -8.90 -17.22 9.11
CA LEU A 5 -7.76 -16.49 9.62
C LEU A 5 -7.64 -15.25 8.74
N GLU A 6 -7.85 -14.07 9.32
CA GLU A 6 -7.52 -12.81 8.68
C GLU A 6 -6.03 -12.85 8.35
N GLU A 7 -5.72 -12.88 7.06
CA GLU A 7 -4.35 -12.85 6.57
C GLU A 7 -3.69 -11.53 6.98
N SER A 8 -2.51 -11.61 7.59
CA SER A 8 -1.74 -10.41 7.94
C SER A 8 -1.25 -9.70 6.67
N LEU A 9 -1.08 -8.37 6.74
CA LEU A 9 -0.57 -7.59 5.61
C LEU A 9 0.78 -8.12 5.10
N SER A 10 1.66 -8.57 5.99
CA SER A 10 2.93 -9.19 5.62
C SER A 10 2.74 -10.48 4.82
N GLU A 11 1.81 -11.36 5.21
CA GLU A 11 1.52 -12.60 4.49
C GLU A 11 0.94 -12.30 3.11
N TYR A 12 0.00 -11.35 3.04
CA TYR A 12 -0.55 -10.86 1.79
C TYR A 12 0.57 -10.39 0.84
N LEU A 13 1.46 -9.50 1.32
CA LEU A 13 2.52 -8.92 0.51
C LEU A 13 3.52 -9.97 0.01
N ILE A 14 3.91 -10.93 0.86
CA ILE A 14 4.79 -12.03 0.46
C ILE A 14 4.12 -12.95 -0.56
N ARG A 15 2.83 -13.27 -0.40
CA ARG A 15 2.08 -14.05 -1.38
C ARG A 15 1.99 -13.34 -2.73
N GLU A 16 1.75 -12.03 -2.77
CA GLU A 16 1.73 -11.30 -4.04
C GLU A 16 3.12 -11.21 -4.67
N LEU A 17 4.17 -11.09 -3.85
CA LEU A 17 5.55 -11.05 -4.31
C LEU A 17 6.00 -12.40 -4.89
N SER A 18 5.63 -13.53 -4.26
CA SER A 18 5.97 -14.88 -4.74
C SER A 18 5.31 -15.24 -6.08
N LYS A 19 4.23 -14.56 -6.46
CA LYS A 19 3.66 -14.68 -7.83
C LYS A 19 4.59 -14.13 -8.91
N GLN A 20 5.56 -13.29 -8.56
CA GLN A 20 6.50 -12.68 -9.50
C GLN A 20 7.74 -13.56 -9.76
N GLY A 21 7.90 -14.67 -9.04
CA GLY A 21 8.99 -15.63 -9.22
C GLY A 21 9.39 -16.32 -7.91
N ASP A 22 10.42 -17.16 -7.99
CA ASP A 22 10.98 -17.83 -6.82
C ASP A 22 11.63 -16.80 -5.89
N LEU A 23 10.95 -16.49 -4.79
CA LEU A 23 11.53 -15.73 -3.69
C LEU A 23 12.10 -16.66 -2.64
N ILE A 24 13.28 -16.29 -2.16
CA ILE A 24 13.78 -16.77 -0.88
C ILE A 24 12.80 -16.28 0.19
N GLU A 25 12.27 -17.22 0.97
CA GLU A 25 11.35 -16.91 2.06
C GLU A 25 11.99 -15.89 3.02
N PRO A 26 11.42 -14.68 3.15
CA PRO A 26 12.01 -13.65 3.99
C PRO A 26 11.84 -14.00 5.46
N ASP A 27 12.83 -13.61 6.28
CA ASP A 27 12.72 -13.76 7.73
C ASP A 27 11.60 -12.88 8.32
N SER A 28 11.28 -13.12 9.60
CA SER A 28 10.20 -12.41 10.29
C SER A 28 10.43 -10.89 10.37
N GLN A 29 11.69 -10.45 10.46
CA GLN A 29 12.04 -9.03 10.52
C GLN A 29 11.82 -8.34 9.17
N SER A 30 12.19 -9.01 8.08
CA SER A 30 12.01 -8.55 6.71
C SER A 30 10.53 -8.45 6.35
N LYS A 31 9.72 -9.43 6.78
CA LYS A 31 8.26 -9.39 6.63
C LYS A 31 7.64 -8.19 7.35
N LEU A 32 8.07 -7.92 8.58
CA LEU A 32 7.61 -6.77 9.35
C LEU A 32 8.02 -5.46 8.69
N LEU A 33 9.29 -5.35 8.27
CA LEU A 33 9.80 -4.17 7.59
C LEU A 33 9.03 -3.87 6.30
N LEU A 34 8.72 -4.90 5.51
CA LEU A 34 7.93 -4.77 4.29
C LEU A 34 6.51 -4.26 4.60
N ALA A 35 5.85 -4.81 5.61
CA ALA A 35 4.53 -4.37 6.03
C ALA A 35 4.53 -2.90 6.50
N CYS A 36 5.51 -2.51 7.32
CA CYS A 36 5.66 -1.12 7.77
C CYS A 36 5.93 -0.17 6.59
N THR A 37 6.79 -0.58 5.65
CA THR A 37 7.12 0.21 4.45
C THR A 37 5.88 0.44 3.60
N TYR A 38 5.08 -0.61 3.39
CA TYR A 38 3.82 -0.50 2.65
C TYR A 38 2.83 0.45 3.34
N GLN A 39 2.67 0.35 4.66
CA GLN A 39 1.77 1.22 5.43
C GLN A 39 2.19 2.70 5.34
N GLU A 40 3.48 3.00 5.46
CA GLU A 40 3.98 4.37 5.34
C GLU A 40 3.83 4.92 3.92
N LEU A 41 4.05 4.08 2.89
CA LEU A 41 3.79 4.47 1.49
C LEU A 41 2.30 4.78 1.26
N LEU A 42 1.41 3.91 1.73
CA LEU A 42 -0.04 4.09 1.62
C LEU A 42 -0.49 5.37 2.32
N LYS A 43 0.01 5.62 3.55
CA LYS A 43 -0.26 6.85 4.29
C LYS A 43 0.20 8.09 3.52
N LYS A 44 1.38 8.05 2.90
CA LYS A 44 1.89 9.14 2.07
C LYS A 44 0.97 9.43 0.88
N ILE A 45 0.48 8.38 0.20
CA ILE A 45 -0.47 8.50 -0.91
C ILE A 45 -1.78 9.13 -0.45
N ILE A 46 -2.37 8.65 0.65
CA ILE A 46 -3.63 9.18 1.18
C ILE A 46 -3.50 10.66 1.57
N LEU A 47 -2.42 11.03 2.26
CA LEU A 47 -2.17 12.42 2.65
C LEU A 47 -1.98 13.32 1.43
N ARG A 48 -1.30 12.82 0.39
CA ARG A 48 -1.12 13.58 -0.85
C ARG A 48 -2.42 13.72 -1.63
N ALA A 49 -3.22 12.66 -1.73
CA ALA A 49 -4.54 12.70 -2.37
C ALA A 49 -5.47 13.69 -1.65
N ALA A 50 -5.44 13.73 -0.31
CA ALA A 50 -6.18 14.71 0.47
C ALA A 50 -5.72 16.15 0.20
N ALA A 51 -4.42 16.38 -0.01
CA ALA A 51 -3.91 17.69 -0.40
C ALA A 51 -4.38 18.10 -1.80
N ILE A 52 -4.37 17.18 -2.77
CA ILE A 52 -4.88 17.41 -4.13
C ILE A 52 -6.37 17.71 -4.11
N ALA A 53 -7.17 16.94 -3.35
CA ALA A 53 -8.60 17.18 -3.19
C ALA A 53 -8.90 18.60 -2.68
N ARG A 54 -8.13 19.08 -1.68
CA ARG A 54 -8.24 20.45 -1.17
C ARG A 54 -7.92 21.50 -2.23
N LEU A 55 -6.89 21.28 -3.05
CA LEU A 55 -6.53 22.18 -4.15
C LEU A 55 -7.61 22.24 -5.23
N ASN A 56 -8.31 21.14 -5.45
CA ASN A 56 -9.42 21.04 -6.38
C ASN A 56 -10.76 21.52 -5.79
N HIS A 57 -10.77 22.08 -4.57
CA HIS A 57 -11.97 22.45 -3.84
C HIS A 57 -12.99 21.30 -3.69
N SER A 58 -12.50 20.06 -3.65
CA SER A 58 -13.32 18.87 -3.43
C SER A 58 -13.55 18.65 -1.95
N ALA A 59 -14.81 18.39 -1.56
CA ALA A 59 -15.18 18.07 -0.18
C ALA A 59 -14.64 16.71 0.28
N GLU A 60 -14.42 15.79 -0.66
CA GLU A 60 -14.00 14.41 -0.40
C GLU A 60 -12.81 14.00 -1.30
N VAL A 61 -12.11 12.95 -0.89
CA VAL A 61 -11.05 12.34 -1.69
C VAL A 61 -11.66 11.38 -2.70
N LEU A 62 -11.80 11.85 -3.94
CA LEU A 62 -12.22 11.05 -5.08
C LEU A 62 -11.09 10.17 -5.66
N PRO A 63 -11.42 9.10 -6.42
CA PRO A 63 -10.43 8.22 -7.04
C PRO A 63 -9.36 8.94 -7.87
N ILE A 64 -9.74 9.97 -8.64
CA ILE A 64 -8.80 10.78 -9.44
C ILE A 64 -7.70 11.45 -8.60
N HIS A 65 -7.97 11.77 -7.33
CA HIS A 65 -6.97 12.34 -6.43
C HIS A 65 -5.97 11.28 -5.95
N LEU A 66 -6.42 10.03 -5.78
CA LEU A 66 -5.57 8.90 -5.42
C LEU A 66 -4.68 8.50 -6.59
N GLU A 67 -5.23 8.42 -7.80
CA GLU A 67 -4.49 8.14 -9.03
C GLU A 67 -3.38 9.17 -9.24
N ARG A 68 -3.72 10.47 -9.16
CA ARG A 68 -2.72 11.54 -9.27
C ARG A 68 -1.68 11.51 -8.15
N ALA A 69 -2.10 11.25 -6.91
CA ALA A 69 -1.16 11.12 -5.79
C ALA A 69 -0.19 9.95 -5.98
N MET A 70 -0.69 8.83 -6.51
CA MET A 70 0.12 7.66 -6.84
C MET A 70 1.14 8.00 -7.92
N GLU A 71 0.71 8.64 -9.02
CA GLU A 71 1.61 9.10 -10.09
C GLU A 71 2.71 10.02 -9.55
N GLU A 72 2.36 11.03 -8.73
CA GLU A 72 3.34 11.99 -8.19
C GLU A 72 4.34 11.36 -7.20
N ILE A 73 3.97 10.25 -6.54
CA ILE A 73 4.82 9.57 -5.55
C ILE A 73 5.69 8.50 -6.19
N MET A 74 5.12 7.73 -7.14
CA MET A 74 5.79 6.58 -7.76
C MET A 74 6.63 6.96 -8.97
N ASN A 75 6.28 8.03 -9.71
CA ASN A 75 6.99 8.45 -10.92
C ASN A 75 7.88 9.68 -10.65
N LYS A 76 9.01 9.47 -9.96
CA LYS A 76 10.12 10.43 -9.92
C LYS A 76 11.34 9.90 -10.63
#